data_AF-A0A2K3NV66-F1
#
_entry.id   AF-A0A2K3NV66-F1
#
_cell.length_a   1.000
_cell.length_b   1.000
_cell.length_c   1.000
_cell.angle_alpha   90.00
_cell.angle_beta   90.00
_cell.angle_gamma   90.00
#
_symmetry.space_group_name_H-M   'P 1'
#
loop_
_entity.id
_entity.type
_entity.pdbx_description
1 polymer ?
#
loop_
_entity_poly.entity_id
_entity_poly.type
_entity_poly.pdbx_seq_one_letter_code
_entity_poly.pdbx_strand_id
1 'polypeptide(L)'
;MPGVSPSCKTANINGTLLSLLDKCKSMLELKKLHAIGISFGLSHEDSFMFKILSFSALSNSGDIDYSYRVFSQLSSPTIFSWNTIIRGYSNSKNPIHSLYIFLKMLRLGVAPDYLTYPFLVKASARLSNQESGVSVHTQIIKTGHESDRFIQNSLIHMYASCGNITWAHKIFDSMQGKNLVSWNSMLDGYAKCGEMVLAQKVFESMQERDVRSWSSLIDGYVKAGEYREAMAIFEKMRAIGPKANEVTMVSVLSACAHLGALEKGQMMHKYIVDNALPMTMVLQTSLVDMYAKCGAVEEALFVFRSVSKRQTDVFIWNAMIGGLATHGLVEESLKLFKEMQMVGVQSDEITYLCLLAACAHGGLVKEAWYFFESLVKCGMTPTSEHYACMVDVLARAGQLTTAYQFICQMPIEPTASMLGALLSGCINHRKLDLAETVGKKLIQLDPNNDGRYIGLSNVYAVVQRWDDAKSMREAMERKGVKKSPGFSFVEISGILHRFIAHDKTHPDSDETYSMLHFVVCQMKHGCRHDNQEETLLSDTSIEDDLILF
;
A
#
# COMPACT_ATOMS: atom_id res chain seq x y z
N MET A 1 -21.99 -60.89 -34.73
CA MET A 1 -21.43 -59.83 -33.87
C MET A 1 -20.05 -59.46 -34.41
N PRO A 2 -19.90 -58.36 -35.17
CA PRO A 2 -18.60 -57.98 -35.69
C PRO A 2 -17.81 -57.22 -34.62
N GLY A 3 -16.55 -57.62 -34.45
CA GLY A 3 -15.60 -57.01 -33.52
C GLY A 3 -15.31 -55.57 -33.91
N VAL A 4 -15.50 -54.67 -32.95
CA VAL A 4 -15.02 -53.29 -33.01
C VAL A 4 -13.49 -53.32 -33.07
N SER A 5 -12.91 -52.74 -34.11
CA SER A 5 -11.46 -52.65 -34.30
C SER A 5 -10.78 -51.97 -33.11
N PRO A 6 -9.55 -52.39 -32.72
CA PRO A 6 -8.79 -51.78 -31.63
C PRO A 6 -8.62 -50.25 -31.81
N SER A 7 -8.54 -49.77 -33.06
CA SER A 7 -8.43 -48.35 -33.41
C SER A 7 -9.63 -47.49 -33.00
N CYS A 8 -10.83 -48.08 -32.97
CA CYS A 8 -12.05 -47.34 -32.63
C CYS A 8 -12.21 -47.17 -31.11
N LYS A 9 -11.59 -48.05 -30.30
CA LYS A 9 -11.60 -47.94 -28.82
C LYS A 9 -10.62 -46.88 -28.31
N THR A 10 -9.42 -46.81 -28.88
CA THR A 10 -8.42 -45.78 -28.53
C THR A 10 -8.87 -44.37 -28.92
N ALA A 11 -9.53 -44.19 -30.07
CA ALA A 11 -10.07 -42.90 -30.48
C ALA A 11 -11.18 -42.39 -29.53
N ASN A 12 -12.04 -43.28 -29.03
CA ASN A 12 -13.11 -42.93 -28.08
C ASN A 12 -12.54 -42.57 -26.68
N ILE A 13 -11.49 -43.28 -26.23
CA ILE A 13 -10.80 -42.99 -24.97
C ILE A 13 -10.08 -41.63 -25.05
N ASN A 14 -9.43 -41.32 -26.17
CA ASN A 14 -8.77 -40.04 -26.39
C ASN A 14 -9.77 -38.86 -26.33
N GLY A 15 -10.88 -38.95 -27.08
CA GLY A 15 -11.94 -37.93 -27.03
C GLY A 15 -12.52 -37.73 -25.62
N THR A 16 -12.69 -38.84 -24.88
CA THR A 16 -13.16 -38.79 -23.49
C THR A 16 -12.16 -38.11 -22.57
N LEU A 17 -10.86 -38.45 -22.64
CA LEU A 17 -9.81 -37.82 -21.84
C LEU A 17 -9.64 -36.33 -22.16
N LEU A 18 -9.68 -35.95 -23.44
CA LEU A 18 -9.64 -34.55 -23.85
C LEU A 18 -10.83 -33.76 -23.30
N SER A 19 -12.02 -34.36 -23.23
CA SER A 19 -13.22 -33.73 -22.64
C SER A 19 -13.14 -33.61 -21.11
N LEU A 20 -12.48 -34.57 -20.44
CA LEU A 20 -12.25 -34.52 -19.00
C LEU A 20 -11.21 -33.46 -18.64
N LEU A 21 -10.20 -33.27 -19.49
CA LEU A 21 -9.24 -32.19 -19.34
C LEU A 21 -9.88 -30.80 -19.45
N ASP A 22 -10.86 -30.62 -20.33
CA ASP A 22 -11.60 -29.36 -20.45
C ASP A 22 -12.42 -29.04 -19.19
N LYS A 23 -12.78 -30.06 -18.40
CA LYS A 23 -13.53 -29.93 -17.14
C LYS A 23 -12.65 -29.95 -15.90
N CYS A 24 -11.33 -30.08 -16.07
CA CYS A 24 -10.40 -30.17 -14.96
C CYS A 24 -10.42 -28.87 -14.13
N LYS A 25 -10.42 -28.99 -12.80
CA LYS A 25 -10.44 -27.83 -11.88
C LYS A 25 -9.27 -27.78 -10.93
N SER A 26 -8.46 -28.83 -10.87
CA SER A 26 -7.34 -28.91 -9.93
C SER A 26 -6.12 -29.63 -10.51
N MET A 27 -4.93 -29.30 -9.97
CA MET A 27 -3.70 -30.00 -10.33
C MET A 27 -3.70 -31.47 -9.90
N LEU A 28 -4.48 -31.85 -8.88
CA LEU A 28 -4.60 -33.25 -8.47
C LEU A 28 -5.33 -34.07 -9.54
N GLU A 29 -6.44 -33.55 -10.06
CA GLU A 29 -7.17 -34.14 -11.19
C GLU A 29 -6.30 -34.19 -12.43
N LEU A 30 -5.61 -33.09 -12.76
CA LEU A 30 -4.72 -33.02 -13.91
C LEU A 30 -3.63 -34.09 -13.84
N LYS A 31 -2.96 -34.24 -12.69
CA LYS A 31 -1.89 -35.24 -12.49
C LYS A 31 -2.41 -36.67 -12.67
N LYS A 32 -3.64 -36.96 -12.21
CA LYS A 32 -4.30 -38.26 -12.43
C LYS A 32 -4.61 -38.48 -13.91
N LEU A 33 -5.21 -37.50 -14.59
CA LEU A 33 -5.52 -37.58 -16.02
C LEU A 33 -4.26 -37.72 -16.87
N HIS A 34 -3.19 -37.01 -16.53
CA HIS A 34 -1.89 -37.13 -17.20
C HIS A 34 -1.29 -38.52 -17.01
N ALA A 35 -1.29 -39.06 -15.78
CA ALA A 35 -0.80 -40.42 -15.51
C ALA A 35 -1.60 -41.49 -16.28
N ILE A 36 -2.92 -41.35 -16.34
CA ILE A 36 -3.78 -42.22 -17.15
C ILE A 36 -3.43 -42.09 -18.63
N GLY A 37 -3.28 -40.87 -19.16
CA GLY A 37 -2.89 -40.64 -20.54
C GLY A 37 -1.55 -41.28 -20.91
N ILE A 38 -0.55 -41.21 -20.01
CA ILE A 38 0.75 -41.90 -20.17
C ILE A 38 0.54 -43.41 -20.26
N SER A 39 -0.27 -44.01 -19.38
CA SER A 39 -0.54 -45.46 -19.41
C SER A 39 -1.23 -45.94 -20.70
N PHE A 40 -1.96 -45.06 -21.38
CA PHE A 40 -2.58 -45.33 -22.68
C PHE A 40 -1.70 -44.95 -23.88
N GLY A 41 -0.47 -44.51 -23.67
CA GLY A 41 0.47 -44.13 -24.74
C GLY A 41 0.18 -42.78 -25.41
N LEU A 42 -0.66 -41.93 -24.79
CA LEU A 42 -1.02 -40.61 -25.33
C LEU A 42 0.05 -39.54 -25.08
N SER A 43 1.19 -39.89 -24.47
CA SER A 43 2.31 -38.97 -24.22
C SER A 43 2.97 -38.46 -25.50
N HIS A 44 2.74 -39.13 -26.63
CA HIS A 44 3.22 -38.71 -27.95
C HIS A 44 2.18 -37.90 -28.74
N GLU A 45 0.97 -37.73 -28.21
CA GLU A 45 -0.06 -36.92 -28.88
C GLU A 45 0.01 -35.46 -28.45
N ASP A 46 0.35 -34.60 -29.41
CA ASP A 46 0.49 -33.15 -29.20
C ASP A 46 -0.78 -32.50 -28.62
N SER A 47 -1.98 -32.88 -29.10
CA SER A 47 -3.25 -32.32 -28.61
C SER A 47 -3.49 -32.62 -27.12
N PHE A 48 -3.11 -33.81 -26.66
CA PHE A 48 -3.24 -34.18 -25.26
C PHE A 48 -2.23 -33.40 -24.41
N MET A 49 -0.97 -33.38 -24.82
CA MET A 49 0.11 -32.69 -24.10
C MET A 49 -0.09 -31.17 -24.06
N PHE A 50 -0.62 -30.54 -25.11
CA PHE A 50 -0.90 -29.10 -25.12
C PHE A 50 -2.02 -28.71 -24.15
N LYS A 51 -3.04 -29.55 -23.94
CA LYS A 51 -4.07 -29.30 -22.91
C LYS A 51 -3.50 -29.39 -21.51
N ILE A 52 -2.67 -30.41 -21.24
CA ILE A 52 -1.95 -30.54 -19.96
C ILE A 52 -1.08 -29.30 -19.71
N LEU A 53 -0.31 -28.90 -20.72
CA LEU A 53 0.57 -27.74 -20.67
C LEU A 53 -0.21 -26.45 -20.40
N SER A 54 -1.28 -26.21 -21.15
CA SER A 54 -2.10 -25.00 -21.02
C SER A 54 -2.76 -24.90 -19.65
N PHE A 55 -3.35 -25.99 -19.15
CA PHE A 55 -3.95 -25.99 -17.82
C PHE A 55 -2.91 -25.73 -16.73
N SER A 56 -1.79 -26.48 -16.76
CA SER A 56 -0.77 -26.38 -15.71
C SER A 56 -0.04 -25.03 -15.72
N ALA A 57 0.15 -24.39 -16.88
CA ALA A 57 0.83 -23.11 -16.98
C ALA A 57 -0.10 -21.89 -16.77
N LEU A 58 -1.38 -21.96 -17.15
CA LEU A 58 -2.26 -20.79 -17.27
C LEU A 58 -3.44 -20.77 -16.30
N SER A 59 -3.81 -21.92 -15.71
CA SER A 59 -4.91 -21.96 -14.72
C SER A 59 -4.51 -21.30 -13.40
N ASN A 60 -5.47 -20.69 -12.70
CA ASN A 60 -5.26 -20.15 -11.35
C ASN A 60 -4.78 -21.21 -10.36
N SER A 61 -5.17 -22.48 -10.55
CA SER A 61 -4.72 -23.61 -9.75
C SER A 61 -3.45 -24.28 -10.31
N GLY A 62 -2.86 -23.74 -11.38
CA GLY A 62 -1.76 -24.35 -12.12
C GLY A 62 -0.44 -24.43 -11.35
N ASP A 63 0.44 -25.31 -11.80
CA ASP A 63 1.79 -25.53 -11.28
C ASP A 63 2.78 -25.30 -12.43
N ILE A 64 3.43 -24.14 -12.42
CA ILE A 64 4.32 -23.72 -13.51
C ILE A 64 5.53 -24.66 -13.64
N ASP A 65 6.07 -25.17 -12.54
CA ASP A 65 7.21 -26.10 -12.56
C ASP A 65 6.81 -27.47 -13.11
N TYR A 66 5.59 -27.91 -12.81
CA TYR A 66 5.00 -29.06 -13.48
C TYR A 66 4.84 -28.84 -14.98
N SER A 67 4.34 -27.68 -15.39
CA SER A 67 4.18 -27.35 -16.81
C SER A 67 5.52 -27.36 -17.55
N TYR A 68 6.60 -26.88 -16.93
CA TYR A 68 7.93 -26.91 -17.53
C TYR A 68 8.47 -28.34 -17.70
N ARG A 69 8.20 -29.24 -16.73
CA ARG A 69 8.54 -30.67 -16.89
C ARG A 69 7.82 -31.29 -18.09
N VAL A 70 6.53 -31.02 -18.24
CA VAL A 70 5.73 -31.47 -19.39
C VAL A 70 6.31 -30.92 -20.69
N PHE A 71 6.61 -29.62 -20.73
CA PHE A 71 7.23 -28.96 -21.87
C PHE A 71 8.59 -29.57 -22.25
N SER A 72 9.43 -29.89 -21.27
CA SER A 72 10.75 -30.48 -21.50
C SER A 72 10.72 -31.89 -22.09
N GLN A 73 9.57 -32.57 -22.03
CA GLN A 73 9.37 -33.90 -22.58
C GLN A 73 8.81 -33.88 -24.01
N LEU A 74 8.44 -32.70 -24.53
CA LEU A 74 7.96 -32.57 -25.90
C LEU A 74 9.10 -32.78 -26.89
N SER A 75 8.93 -33.74 -27.80
CA SER A 75 9.92 -34.05 -28.85
C SER A 75 10.10 -32.91 -29.86
N SER A 76 9.03 -32.16 -30.14
CA SER A 76 9.05 -31.00 -31.05
C SER A 76 8.14 -29.88 -30.53
N PRO A 77 8.63 -28.99 -29.66
CA PRO A 77 7.82 -27.91 -29.12
C PRO A 77 7.47 -26.87 -30.19
N THR A 78 6.18 -26.63 -30.40
CA THR A 78 5.67 -25.58 -31.30
C THR A 78 5.82 -24.17 -30.68
N ILE A 79 5.71 -23.12 -31.50
CA ILE A 79 5.69 -21.72 -31.02
C ILE A 79 4.60 -21.52 -29.95
N PHE A 80 3.46 -22.17 -30.10
CA PHE A 80 2.38 -22.18 -29.10
C PHE A 80 2.85 -22.71 -27.74
N SER A 81 3.60 -23.83 -27.71
CA SER A 81 4.15 -24.39 -26.48
C SER A 81 5.16 -23.45 -25.80
N TRP A 82 6.03 -22.82 -26.60
CA TRP A 82 6.97 -21.80 -26.11
C TRP A 82 6.22 -20.61 -25.49
N ASN A 83 5.28 -20.02 -26.24
CA ASN A 83 4.47 -18.89 -25.78
C ASN A 83 3.66 -19.25 -24.52
N THR A 84 3.16 -20.47 -24.41
CA THR A 84 2.41 -20.94 -23.22
C THR A 84 3.29 -20.97 -21.97
N ILE A 85 4.50 -21.52 -22.05
CA ILE A 85 5.44 -21.53 -20.92
C ILE A 85 5.95 -20.13 -20.60
N ILE A 86 6.31 -19.32 -21.60
CA ILE A 86 6.76 -17.94 -21.41
C ILE A 86 5.66 -17.14 -20.69
N ARG A 87 4.40 -17.26 -21.15
CA ARG A 87 3.24 -16.63 -20.51
C ARG A 87 3.06 -17.12 -19.08
N GLY A 88 3.13 -18.44 -18.85
CA GLY A 88 3.00 -19.04 -17.53
C GLY A 88 4.04 -18.48 -16.54
N TYR A 89 5.32 -18.48 -16.92
CA TYR A 89 6.37 -17.89 -16.09
C TYR A 89 6.20 -16.38 -15.92
N SER A 90 5.78 -15.64 -16.94
CA SER A 90 5.54 -14.20 -16.84
C SER A 90 4.47 -13.83 -15.80
N ASN A 91 3.56 -14.76 -15.48
CA ASN A 91 2.52 -14.62 -14.46
C ASN A 91 2.87 -15.28 -13.12
N SER A 92 3.95 -16.05 -13.04
CA SER A 92 4.34 -16.78 -11.83
C SER A 92 5.06 -15.87 -10.82
N LYS A 93 5.44 -16.43 -9.66
CA LYS A 93 6.28 -15.74 -8.67
C LYS A 93 7.70 -15.46 -9.19
N ASN A 94 8.16 -16.18 -10.22
CA ASN A 94 9.51 -16.11 -10.77
C ASN A 94 9.51 -15.66 -12.24
N PRO A 95 9.13 -14.40 -12.55
CA PRO A 95 8.98 -13.91 -13.92
C PRO A 95 10.28 -13.95 -14.75
N ILE A 96 11.46 -13.94 -14.12
CA ILE A 96 12.76 -14.01 -14.81
C ILE A 96 12.94 -15.28 -15.64
N HIS A 97 12.29 -16.38 -15.26
CA HIS A 97 12.35 -17.63 -16.03
C HIS A 97 11.74 -17.48 -17.43
N SER A 98 10.77 -16.58 -17.63
CA SER A 98 10.24 -16.31 -18.96
C SER A 98 11.32 -15.83 -19.95
N LEU A 99 12.28 -15.02 -19.48
CA LEU A 99 13.42 -14.56 -20.26
C LEU A 99 14.41 -15.70 -20.55
N TYR A 100 14.65 -16.59 -19.57
CA TYR A 100 15.48 -17.79 -19.78
C TYR A 100 14.90 -18.71 -20.85
N ILE A 101 13.59 -18.97 -20.79
CA ILE A 101 12.88 -19.79 -21.79
C ILE A 101 12.94 -19.13 -23.16
N PHE A 102 12.78 -17.81 -23.24
CA PHE A 102 12.95 -17.07 -24.49
C PHE A 102 14.38 -17.18 -25.07
N LEU A 103 15.41 -17.06 -24.25
CA LEU A 103 16.79 -17.28 -24.71
C LEU A 103 17.00 -18.71 -25.21
N LYS A 104 16.38 -19.70 -24.57
CA LYS A 104 16.40 -21.11 -25.03
C LYS A 104 15.69 -21.26 -26.39
N MET A 105 14.54 -20.62 -26.57
CA MET A 105 13.80 -20.58 -27.84
C MET A 105 14.68 -20.05 -28.98
N LEU A 106 15.36 -18.92 -28.76
CA LEU A 106 16.28 -18.31 -29.73
C LEU A 106 17.49 -19.21 -30.05
N ARG A 107 18.10 -19.84 -29.03
CA ARG A 107 19.25 -20.76 -29.22
C ARG A 107 18.90 -21.99 -30.05
N LEU A 108 17.63 -22.43 -30.00
CA LEU A 108 17.12 -23.54 -30.80
C LEU A 108 16.64 -23.10 -32.19
N GLY A 109 16.83 -21.82 -32.56
CA GLY A 109 16.46 -21.30 -33.87
C GLY A 109 14.95 -21.08 -34.06
N VAL A 110 14.16 -21.11 -32.98
CA VAL A 110 12.72 -20.86 -33.07
C VAL A 110 12.49 -19.34 -33.05
N ALA A 111 11.93 -18.80 -34.13
CA ALA A 111 11.64 -17.38 -34.25
C ALA A 111 10.46 -16.98 -33.35
N PRO A 112 10.60 -15.92 -32.51
CA PRO A 112 9.48 -15.38 -31.75
C PRO A 112 8.46 -14.67 -32.64
N ASP A 113 7.23 -14.63 -32.18
CA ASP A 113 6.13 -13.94 -32.84
C ASP A 113 5.64 -12.74 -32.00
N TYR A 114 4.67 -12.00 -32.55
CA TYR A 114 4.06 -10.85 -31.88
C TYR A 114 3.38 -11.21 -30.54
N LEU A 115 3.05 -12.49 -30.31
CA LEU A 115 2.47 -12.97 -29.04
C LEU A 115 3.55 -13.27 -27.99
N THR A 116 4.79 -13.56 -28.39
CA THR A 116 5.90 -13.81 -27.46
C THR A 116 6.25 -12.56 -26.66
N TYR A 117 6.41 -11.42 -27.33
CA TYR A 117 6.98 -10.20 -26.75
C TYR A 117 6.19 -9.57 -25.59
N PRO A 118 4.85 -9.44 -25.63
CA PRO A 118 4.07 -8.87 -24.54
C PRO A 118 4.30 -9.59 -23.20
N PHE A 119 4.49 -10.92 -23.22
CA PHE A 119 4.76 -11.68 -21.99
C PHE A 119 6.16 -11.41 -21.43
N LEU A 120 7.15 -11.24 -22.29
CA LEU A 120 8.52 -10.88 -21.90
C LEU A 120 8.58 -9.45 -21.35
N VAL A 121 7.93 -8.51 -22.03
CA VAL A 121 7.81 -7.12 -21.61
C VAL A 121 7.08 -7.03 -20.26
N LYS A 122 6.01 -7.82 -20.06
CA LYS A 122 5.33 -7.94 -18.76
C LYS A 122 6.25 -8.49 -17.68
N ALA A 123 7.03 -9.53 -17.97
CA ALA A 123 7.99 -10.07 -17.02
C ALA A 123 9.06 -9.04 -16.63
N SER A 124 9.61 -8.28 -17.59
CA SER A 124 10.55 -7.19 -17.31
C SER A 124 9.94 -6.09 -16.46
N ALA A 125 8.68 -5.72 -16.72
CA ALA A 125 7.94 -4.73 -15.92
C ALA A 125 7.78 -5.20 -14.46
N ARG A 126 7.41 -6.48 -14.24
CA ARG A 126 7.24 -7.06 -12.91
C ARG A 126 8.55 -7.21 -12.13
N LEU A 127 9.67 -7.29 -12.83
CA LEU A 127 11.01 -7.33 -12.24
C LEU A 127 11.58 -5.92 -11.99
N SER A 128 10.91 -4.87 -12.46
CA SER A 128 11.45 -3.50 -12.55
C SER A 128 12.87 -3.47 -13.13
N ASN A 129 13.18 -4.40 -14.07
CA ASN A 129 14.50 -4.56 -14.65
C ASN A 129 14.56 -3.90 -16.03
N GLN A 130 15.10 -2.68 -16.05
CA GLN A 130 15.18 -1.86 -17.26
C GLN A 130 16.08 -2.49 -18.34
N GLU A 131 17.21 -3.11 -17.97
CA GLU A 131 18.15 -3.69 -18.95
C GLU A 131 17.51 -4.83 -19.75
N SER A 132 16.80 -5.71 -19.05
CA SER A 132 16.03 -6.80 -19.68
C SER A 132 14.94 -6.24 -20.59
N GLY A 133 14.20 -5.22 -20.11
CA GLY A 133 13.16 -4.56 -20.89
C GLY A 133 13.69 -3.91 -22.18
N VAL A 134 14.84 -3.21 -22.10
CA VAL A 134 15.51 -2.61 -23.27
C VAL A 134 16.01 -3.68 -24.23
N SER A 135 16.54 -4.79 -23.72
CA SER A 135 16.98 -5.92 -24.56
C SER A 135 15.82 -6.54 -25.33
N VAL A 136 14.68 -6.76 -24.67
CA VAL A 136 13.44 -7.24 -25.31
C VAL A 136 12.92 -6.23 -26.33
N HIS A 137 12.90 -4.94 -26.01
CA HIS A 137 12.51 -3.86 -26.95
C HIS A 137 13.41 -3.81 -28.18
N THR A 138 14.73 -3.95 -28.00
CA THR A 138 15.68 -4.03 -29.11
C THR A 138 15.37 -5.22 -30.02
N GLN A 139 15.00 -6.37 -29.45
CA GLN A 139 14.65 -7.55 -30.21
C GLN A 139 13.30 -7.41 -30.95
N ILE A 140 12.33 -6.68 -30.39
CA ILE A 140 11.09 -6.30 -31.06
C ILE A 140 11.39 -5.50 -32.33
N ILE A 141 12.26 -4.49 -32.24
CA ILE A 141 12.67 -3.67 -33.38
C ILE A 141 13.42 -4.51 -34.43
N LYS A 142 14.37 -5.34 -33.99
CA LYS A 142 15.16 -6.20 -34.91
C LYS A 142 14.31 -7.20 -35.70
N THR A 143 13.15 -7.57 -35.18
CA THR A 143 12.24 -8.53 -35.81
C THR A 143 11.09 -7.88 -36.56
N GLY A 144 11.01 -6.54 -36.57
CA GLY A 144 9.98 -5.79 -37.32
C GLY A 144 8.62 -5.73 -36.63
N HIS A 145 8.55 -5.91 -35.31
CA HIS A 145 7.30 -5.91 -34.54
C HIS A 145 7.05 -4.59 -33.78
N GLU A 146 7.85 -3.55 -34.00
CA GLU A 146 7.80 -2.27 -33.27
C GLU A 146 6.56 -1.42 -33.55
N SER A 147 5.87 -1.68 -34.66
CA SER A 147 4.62 -1.01 -35.04
C SER A 147 3.37 -1.69 -34.46
N ASP A 148 3.51 -2.87 -33.83
CA ASP A 148 2.38 -3.56 -33.21
C ASP A 148 1.89 -2.80 -31.96
N ARG A 149 0.62 -2.40 -31.99
CA ARG A 149 0.01 -1.59 -30.93
C ARG A 149 -0.05 -2.30 -29.58
N PHE A 150 -0.24 -3.62 -29.56
CA PHE A 150 -0.32 -4.38 -28.32
C PHE A 150 1.07 -4.48 -27.65
N ILE A 151 2.12 -4.62 -28.46
CA ILE A 151 3.51 -4.54 -28.01
C ILE A 151 3.84 -3.13 -27.53
N GLN A 152 3.48 -2.08 -28.27
CA GLN A 152 3.70 -0.68 -27.86
C GLN A 152 3.03 -0.36 -26.51
N ASN A 153 1.76 -0.75 -26.31
CA ASN A 153 1.06 -0.61 -25.03
C ASN A 153 1.79 -1.33 -23.89
N SER A 154 2.27 -2.55 -24.16
CA SER A 154 3.04 -3.33 -23.17
C SER A 154 4.37 -2.63 -22.84
N LEU A 155 5.05 -2.05 -23.83
CA LEU A 155 6.31 -1.33 -23.65
C LEU A 155 6.13 -0.04 -22.85
N ILE A 156 5.07 0.73 -23.10
CA ILE A 156 4.72 1.93 -22.29
C ILE A 156 4.61 1.53 -20.81
N HIS A 157 3.82 0.50 -20.51
CA HIS A 157 3.66 0.01 -19.14
C HIS A 157 4.98 -0.48 -18.53
N MET A 158 5.84 -1.15 -19.31
CA MET A 158 7.13 -1.65 -18.83
C MET A 158 8.09 -0.51 -18.50
N TYR A 159 8.27 0.44 -19.42
CA TYR A 159 9.16 1.57 -19.18
C TYR A 159 8.70 2.41 -17.98
N ALA A 160 7.39 2.63 -17.85
CA ALA A 160 6.84 3.32 -16.68
C ALA A 160 7.04 2.54 -15.37
N SER A 161 6.83 1.22 -15.37
CA SER A 161 7.09 0.36 -14.19
C SER A 161 8.57 0.33 -13.78
N CYS A 162 9.48 0.57 -14.73
CA CYS A 162 10.90 0.73 -14.50
C CYS A 162 11.31 2.18 -14.13
N GLY A 163 10.36 3.09 -13.94
CA GLY A 163 10.61 4.51 -13.63
C GLY A 163 11.11 5.36 -14.81
N ASN A 164 11.14 4.82 -16.03
CA ASN A 164 11.63 5.52 -17.21
C ASN A 164 10.47 6.10 -18.05
N ILE A 165 9.81 7.11 -17.47
CA ILE A 165 8.64 7.74 -18.09
C ILE A 165 8.94 8.41 -19.43
N THR A 166 10.18 8.88 -19.64
CA THR A 166 10.63 9.51 -20.88
C THR A 166 10.55 8.55 -22.06
N TRP A 167 11.02 7.30 -21.90
CA TRP A 167 10.91 6.31 -22.97
C TRP A 167 9.48 5.84 -23.19
N ALA A 168 8.68 5.71 -22.13
CA ALA A 168 7.25 5.44 -22.25
C ALA A 168 6.54 6.51 -23.09
N HIS A 169 6.81 7.80 -22.82
CA HIS A 169 6.26 8.92 -23.59
C HIS A 169 6.73 8.91 -25.05
N LYS A 170 8.01 8.64 -25.32
CA LYS A 170 8.53 8.54 -26.70
C LYS A 170 7.81 7.47 -27.52
N ILE A 171 7.54 6.31 -26.92
CA ILE A 171 6.78 5.24 -27.58
C ILE A 171 5.34 5.70 -27.80
N PHE A 172 4.73 6.31 -26.78
CA PHE A 172 3.37 6.84 -26.89
C PHE A 172 3.23 7.87 -28.03
N ASP A 173 4.16 8.81 -28.15
CA ASP A 173 4.17 9.82 -29.21
C ASP A 173 4.28 9.19 -30.61
N SER A 174 5.11 8.15 -30.76
CA SER A 174 5.34 7.49 -32.05
C SER A 174 4.19 6.57 -32.50
N MET A 175 3.21 6.28 -31.64
CA MET A 175 2.07 5.41 -31.99
C MET A 175 1.18 6.03 -33.07
N GLN A 176 0.94 5.28 -34.15
CA GLN A 176 -0.04 5.60 -35.18
C GLN A 176 -1.44 5.12 -34.74
N GLY A 177 -2.31 6.07 -34.36
CA GLY A 177 -3.66 5.77 -33.86
C GLY A 177 -3.66 5.24 -32.42
N LYS A 178 -3.63 6.19 -31.48
CA LYS A 178 -3.75 5.95 -30.04
C LYS A 178 -5.18 5.53 -29.71
N ASN A 179 -5.34 4.41 -29.01
CA ASN A 179 -6.63 3.95 -28.50
C ASN A 179 -6.71 4.12 -26.98
N LEU A 180 -7.87 3.84 -26.40
CA LEU A 180 -8.12 3.98 -24.97
C LEU A 180 -7.09 3.23 -24.10
N VAL A 181 -6.62 2.07 -24.55
CA VAL A 181 -5.56 1.30 -23.85
C VAL A 181 -4.25 2.08 -23.82
N SER A 182 -3.80 2.64 -24.95
CA SER A 182 -2.56 3.44 -24.99
C SER A 182 -2.64 4.67 -24.09
N TRP A 183 -3.77 5.37 -24.09
CA TRP A 183 -4.02 6.52 -23.22
C TRP A 183 -3.99 6.14 -21.74
N ASN A 184 -4.70 5.06 -21.38
CA ASN A 184 -4.72 4.54 -20.00
C ASN A 184 -3.33 4.06 -19.54
N SER A 185 -2.54 3.43 -20.42
CA SER A 185 -1.16 3.02 -20.09
C SER A 185 -0.24 4.22 -19.84
N MET A 186 -0.38 5.30 -20.62
CA MET A 186 0.41 6.51 -20.40
C MET A 186 -0.01 7.26 -19.13
N LEU A 187 -1.33 7.34 -18.88
CA LEU A 187 -1.90 7.94 -17.67
C LEU A 187 -1.42 7.23 -16.40
N ASP A 188 -1.56 5.90 -16.35
CA ASP A 188 -1.05 5.07 -15.25
C ASP A 188 0.46 5.22 -15.08
N GLY A 189 1.20 5.32 -16.19
CA GLY A 189 2.64 5.53 -16.15
C GLY A 189 3.05 6.85 -15.52
N TYR A 190 2.41 7.96 -15.88
CA TYR A 190 2.67 9.25 -15.26
C TYR A 190 2.31 9.27 -13.78
N ALA A 191 1.15 8.72 -13.41
CA ALA A 191 0.73 8.62 -12.02
C ALA A 191 1.73 7.81 -11.17
N LYS A 192 2.19 6.65 -11.66
CA LYS A 192 3.19 5.83 -10.96
C LYS A 192 4.55 6.50 -10.80
N CYS A 193 4.94 7.37 -11.74
CA CYS A 193 6.18 8.14 -11.66
C CYS A 193 6.04 9.43 -10.84
N GLY A 194 4.87 9.70 -10.24
CA GLY A 194 4.63 10.92 -9.45
C GLY A 194 4.41 12.19 -10.29
N GLU A 195 4.30 12.06 -11.62
CA GLU A 195 4.17 13.17 -12.56
C GLU A 195 2.70 13.56 -12.75
N MET A 196 2.01 13.91 -11.66
CA MET A 196 0.55 14.10 -11.65
C MET A 196 0.07 15.22 -12.58
N VAL A 197 0.86 16.28 -12.75
CA VAL A 197 0.55 17.36 -13.71
C VAL A 197 0.49 16.84 -15.14
N LEU A 198 1.40 15.93 -15.52
CA LEU A 198 1.41 15.32 -16.85
C LEU A 198 0.30 14.28 -16.99
N ALA A 199 0.02 13.51 -15.93
CA ALA A 199 -1.11 12.60 -15.87
C ALA A 199 -2.44 13.34 -16.15
N GLN A 200 -2.64 14.49 -15.50
CA GLN A 200 -3.83 15.32 -15.71
C GLN A 200 -3.92 15.85 -17.14
N LYS A 201 -2.82 16.35 -17.72
CA LYS A 201 -2.80 16.80 -19.12
C LYS A 201 -3.15 15.70 -20.11
N VAL A 202 -2.61 14.50 -19.91
CA VAL A 202 -2.95 13.31 -20.72
C VAL A 202 -4.44 13.02 -20.59
N PHE A 203 -4.97 12.98 -19.37
CA PHE A 203 -6.38 12.74 -19.12
C PHE A 203 -7.31 13.77 -19.77
N GLU A 204 -6.95 15.05 -19.75
CA GLU A 204 -7.69 16.13 -20.39
C GLU A 204 -7.68 16.03 -21.92
N SER A 205 -6.60 15.50 -22.51
CA SER A 205 -6.48 15.28 -23.95
C SER A 205 -7.25 14.06 -24.48
N MET A 206 -7.75 13.18 -23.61
CA MET A 206 -8.54 12.01 -23.99
C MET A 206 -9.92 12.42 -24.51
N GLN A 207 -10.29 11.93 -25.70
CA GLN A 207 -11.62 12.15 -26.28
C GLN A 207 -12.69 11.33 -25.55
N GLU A 208 -12.37 10.08 -25.23
CA GLU A 208 -13.22 9.16 -24.47
C GLU A 208 -12.48 8.71 -23.22
N ARG A 209 -13.22 8.56 -22.11
CA ARG A 209 -12.68 8.17 -20.79
C ARG A 209 -13.54 7.05 -20.23
N ASP A 210 -12.92 5.92 -19.93
CA ASP A 210 -13.61 4.81 -19.26
C ASP A 210 -13.36 4.84 -17.75
N VAL A 211 -13.99 3.89 -17.05
CA VAL A 211 -13.82 3.71 -15.60
C VAL A 211 -12.34 3.58 -15.23
N ARG A 212 -11.52 2.97 -16.10
CA ARG A 212 -10.08 2.81 -15.85
C ARG A 212 -9.36 4.16 -15.91
N SER A 213 -9.63 5.01 -16.90
CA SER A 213 -9.06 6.35 -16.99
C SER A 213 -9.31 7.14 -15.70
N TRP A 214 -10.56 7.16 -15.24
CA TRP A 214 -10.94 7.87 -14.01
C TRP A 214 -10.30 7.26 -12.76
N SER A 215 -10.35 5.93 -12.64
CA SER A 215 -9.79 5.22 -11.48
C SER A 215 -8.28 5.43 -11.36
N SER A 216 -7.54 5.37 -12.47
CA SER A 216 -6.09 5.60 -12.48
C SER A 216 -5.73 7.02 -12.08
N LEU A 217 -6.51 8.03 -12.50
CA LEU A 217 -6.27 9.41 -12.11
C LEU A 217 -6.55 9.64 -10.61
N ILE A 218 -7.67 9.11 -10.11
CA ILE A 218 -8.03 9.18 -8.68
C ILE A 218 -6.96 8.49 -7.82
N ASP A 219 -6.58 7.25 -8.18
CA ASP A 219 -5.53 6.49 -7.49
C ASP A 219 -4.18 7.22 -7.52
N GLY A 220 -3.83 7.86 -8.65
CA GLY A 220 -2.65 8.70 -8.77
C GLY A 220 -2.62 9.85 -7.77
N TYR A 221 -3.71 10.61 -7.66
CA TYR A 221 -3.81 11.71 -6.69
C TYR A 221 -3.73 11.20 -5.23
N VAL A 222 -4.39 10.08 -4.92
CA VAL A 222 -4.32 9.47 -3.58
C VAL A 222 -2.88 9.08 -3.23
N LYS A 223 -2.16 8.45 -4.16
CA LYS A 223 -0.75 8.08 -3.97
C LYS A 223 0.19 9.28 -3.86
N ALA A 224 -0.15 10.39 -4.52
CA ALA A 224 0.56 11.65 -4.39
C ALA A 224 0.25 12.41 -3.08
N GLY A 225 -0.69 11.92 -2.26
CA GLY A 225 -1.15 12.61 -1.04
C GLY A 225 -2.12 13.77 -1.29
N GLU A 226 -2.56 13.96 -2.53
CA GLU A 226 -3.47 15.01 -2.98
C GLU A 226 -4.93 14.52 -2.88
N TYR A 227 -5.37 14.24 -1.64
CA TYR A 227 -6.66 13.59 -1.38
C TYR A 227 -7.88 14.46 -1.77
N ARG A 228 -7.77 15.79 -1.69
CA ARG A 228 -8.85 16.71 -2.07
C ARG A 228 -9.09 16.67 -3.58
N GLU A 229 -8.02 16.64 -4.34
CA GLU A 229 -8.01 16.54 -5.79
C GLU A 229 -8.59 15.19 -6.21
N ALA A 230 -8.21 14.09 -5.56
CA ALA A 230 -8.81 12.78 -5.77
C ALA A 230 -10.34 12.79 -5.60
N MET A 231 -10.84 13.41 -4.53
CA MET A 231 -12.28 13.57 -4.29
C MET A 231 -12.95 14.45 -5.36
N ALA A 232 -12.30 15.54 -5.77
CA ALA A 232 -12.82 16.42 -6.81
C ALA A 232 -12.92 15.72 -8.18
N ILE A 233 -11.93 14.88 -8.54
CA ILE A 233 -11.98 14.05 -9.75
C ILE A 233 -13.10 13.01 -9.65
N PHE A 234 -13.31 12.40 -8.48
CA PHE A 234 -14.41 11.46 -8.28
C PHE A 234 -15.79 12.13 -8.44
N GLU A 235 -15.99 13.34 -7.92
CA GLU A 235 -17.26 14.06 -8.13
C GLU A 235 -17.46 14.43 -9.61
N LYS A 236 -16.40 14.77 -10.35
CA LYS A 236 -16.46 14.93 -11.81
C LYS A 236 -16.84 13.63 -12.51
N MET A 237 -16.28 12.49 -12.08
CA MET A 237 -16.65 11.16 -12.58
C MET A 237 -18.13 10.86 -12.34
N ARG A 238 -18.68 11.22 -11.17
CA ARG A 238 -20.10 11.03 -10.86
C ARG A 238 -21.02 11.90 -11.71
N ALA A 239 -20.62 13.12 -12.02
CA ALA A 239 -21.44 14.07 -12.77
C ALA A 239 -21.52 13.77 -14.28
N ILE A 240 -20.41 13.32 -14.87
CA ILE A 240 -20.26 13.21 -16.35
C ILE A 240 -19.90 11.78 -16.76
N GLY A 241 -19.21 11.06 -15.89
CA GLY A 241 -18.47 9.85 -16.23
C GLY A 241 -19.24 8.54 -16.05
N PRO A 242 -18.54 7.41 -16.30
CA PRO A 242 -19.09 6.09 -16.06
C PRO A 242 -19.20 5.81 -14.56
N LYS A 243 -20.06 4.85 -14.19
CA LYS A 243 -20.21 4.43 -12.79
C LYS A 243 -18.89 3.90 -12.23
N ALA A 244 -18.52 4.36 -11.04
CA ALA A 244 -17.38 3.87 -10.30
C ALA A 244 -17.47 2.36 -10.03
N ASN A 245 -16.34 1.68 -10.08
CA ASN A 245 -16.21 0.25 -9.75
C ASN A 245 -15.52 0.06 -8.39
N GLU A 246 -15.30 -1.19 -7.98
CA GLU A 246 -14.66 -1.50 -6.69
C GLU A 246 -13.26 -0.87 -6.57
N VAL A 247 -12.44 -0.94 -7.63
CA VAL A 247 -11.12 -0.29 -7.66
C VAL A 247 -11.22 1.22 -7.44
N THR A 248 -12.15 1.92 -8.11
CA THR A 248 -12.38 3.36 -7.88
C THR A 248 -12.73 3.62 -6.41
N MET A 249 -13.64 2.83 -5.85
CA MET A 249 -14.14 3.05 -4.49
C MET A 249 -13.07 2.82 -3.43
N VAL A 250 -12.14 1.87 -3.63
CA VAL A 250 -10.97 1.68 -2.76
C VAL A 250 -10.14 2.95 -2.65
N SER A 251 -9.80 3.59 -3.78
CA SER A 251 -9.03 4.83 -3.79
C SER A 251 -9.80 6.00 -3.15
N VAL A 252 -11.09 6.12 -3.43
CA VAL A 252 -11.93 7.20 -2.87
C VAL A 252 -12.10 7.04 -1.35
N LEU A 253 -12.32 5.81 -0.87
CA LEU A 253 -12.39 5.54 0.57
C LEU A 253 -11.08 5.85 1.27
N SER A 254 -9.94 5.55 0.65
CA SER A 254 -8.62 5.94 1.15
C SER A 254 -8.48 7.46 1.25
N ALA A 255 -8.94 8.21 0.23
CA ALA A 255 -8.97 9.67 0.29
C ALA A 255 -9.82 10.18 1.47
N CYS A 256 -11.03 9.63 1.67
CA CYS A 256 -11.88 9.99 2.81
C CYS A 256 -11.20 9.71 4.15
N ALA A 257 -10.54 8.55 4.27
CA ALA A 257 -9.81 8.13 5.46
C ALA A 257 -8.70 9.12 5.84
N HIS A 258 -7.91 9.56 4.87
CA HIS A 258 -6.83 10.52 5.08
C HIS A 258 -7.32 11.96 5.31
N LEU A 259 -8.50 12.31 4.82
CA LEU A 259 -9.13 13.61 5.06
C LEU A 259 -9.93 13.66 6.36
N GLY A 260 -10.14 12.53 7.03
CA GLY A 260 -11.07 12.43 8.17
C GLY A 260 -12.52 12.76 7.78
N ALA A 261 -12.90 12.54 6.51
CA ALA A 261 -14.19 12.92 5.95
C ALA A 261 -15.23 11.81 6.15
N LEU A 262 -15.75 11.69 7.38
CA LEU A 262 -16.69 10.64 7.78
C LEU A 262 -18.00 10.65 6.98
N GLU A 263 -18.60 11.83 6.77
CA GLU A 263 -19.89 11.94 6.08
C GLU A 263 -19.73 11.51 4.61
N LYS A 264 -18.67 11.96 3.95
CA LYS A 264 -18.32 11.50 2.59
C LYS A 264 -18.04 10.00 2.57
N GLY A 265 -17.30 9.48 3.54
CA GLY A 265 -17.07 8.05 3.71
C GLY A 265 -18.36 7.23 3.79
N GLN A 266 -19.33 7.68 4.59
CA GLN A 266 -20.65 7.07 4.69
C GLN A 266 -21.44 7.15 3.38
N MET A 267 -21.36 8.29 2.67
CA MET A 267 -21.96 8.43 1.33
C MET A 267 -21.34 7.43 0.33
N MET A 268 -20.03 7.21 0.39
CA MET A 268 -19.33 6.23 -0.46
C MET A 268 -19.75 4.79 -0.12
N HIS A 269 -19.87 4.46 1.16
CA HIS A 269 -20.37 3.15 1.59
C HIS A 269 -21.80 2.92 1.09
N LYS A 270 -22.67 3.93 1.21
CA LYS A 270 -24.02 3.87 0.64
C LYS A 270 -24.00 3.68 -0.87
N TYR A 271 -23.15 4.41 -1.60
CA TYR A 271 -23.00 4.26 -3.05
C TYR A 271 -22.61 2.82 -3.45
N ILE A 272 -21.71 2.17 -2.70
CA ILE A 272 -21.29 0.77 -2.91
C ILE A 272 -22.50 -0.16 -2.82
N VAL A 273 -23.33 0.00 -1.80
CA VAL A 273 -24.53 -0.81 -1.56
C VAL A 273 -25.59 -0.54 -2.63
N ASP A 274 -25.91 0.73 -2.88
CA ASP A 274 -26.97 1.15 -3.82
C ASP A 274 -26.67 0.73 -5.26
N ASN A 275 -25.38 0.62 -5.64
CA ASN A 275 -24.97 0.15 -6.97
C ASN A 275 -24.61 -1.35 -6.99
N ALA A 276 -24.85 -2.08 -5.91
CA ALA A 276 -24.56 -3.51 -5.78
C ALA A 276 -23.14 -3.89 -6.23
N LEU A 277 -22.15 -3.06 -5.87
CA LEU A 277 -20.76 -3.35 -6.18
C LEU A 277 -20.32 -4.61 -5.41
N PRO A 278 -19.52 -5.51 -6.03
CA PRO A 278 -19.01 -6.69 -5.35
C PRO A 278 -18.20 -6.28 -4.11
N MET A 279 -18.65 -6.76 -2.94
CA MET A 279 -17.98 -6.52 -1.67
C MET A 279 -16.74 -7.42 -1.54
N THR A 280 -15.69 -7.09 -2.29
CA THR A 280 -14.41 -7.82 -2.25
C THR A 280 -13.70 -7.60 -0.92
N MET A 281 -12.80 -8.52 -0.55
CA MET A 281 -11.98 -8.38 0.66
C MET A 281 -11.23 -7.05 0.71
N VAL A 282 -10.70 -6.58 -0.44
CA VAL A 282 -9.99 -5.30 -0.55
C VAL A 282 -10.93 -4.14 -0.23
N LEU A 283 -12.14 -4.13 -0.80
CA LEU A 283 -13.12 -3.08 -0.56
C LEU A 283 -13.60 -3.06 0.91
N GLN A 284 -13.77 -4.23 1.52
CA GLN A 284 -14.09 -4.35 2.95
C GLN A 284 -12.98 -3.79 3.84
N THR A 285 -11.72 -4.14 3.57
CA THR A 285 -10.56 -3.59 4.28
C THR A 285 -10.48 -2.07 4.14
N SER A 286 -10.74 -1.52 2.95
CA SER A 286 -10.78 -0.07 2.74
C SER A 286 -11.91 0.62 3.51
N LEU A 287 -13.07 -0.01 3.66
CA LEU A 287 -14.16 0.51 4.50
C LEU A 287 -13.78 0.49 5.98
N VAL A 288 -13.18 -0.59 6.48
CA VAL A 288 -12.68 -0.68 7.86
C VAL A 288 -11.64 0.40 8.13
N ASP A 289 -10.64 0.57 7.25
CA ASP A 289 -9.60 1.60 7.38
C ASP A 289 -10.21 3.02 7.36
N MET A 290 -11.17 3.28 6.46
CA MET A 290 -11.85 4.56 6.37
C MET A 290 -12.62 4.89 7.64
N TYR A 291 -13.49 4.00 8.12
CA TYR A 291 -14.27 4.24 9.33
C TYR A 291 -13.37 4.37 10.56
N ALA A 292 -12.34 3.51 10.68
CA ALA A 292 -11.39 3.58 11.78
C ALA A 292 -10.64 4.92 11.79
N LYS A 293 -10.06 5.37 10.67
CA LYS A 293 -9.34 6.65 10.60
C LYS A 293 -10.23 7.87 10.81
N CYS A 294 -11.51 7.77 10.43
CA CYS A 294 -12.50 8.81 10.69
C CYS A 294 -13.06 8.81 12.13
N GLY A 295 -12.60 7.91 13.01
CA GLY A 295 -13.04 7.83 14.41
C GLY A 295 -14.34 7.05 14.65
N ALA A 296 -14.97 6.52 13.59
CA ALA A 296 -16.18 5.71 13.66
C ALA A 296 -15.83 4.22 13.88
N VAL A 297 -15.23 3.92 15.03
CA VAL A 297 -14.65 2.60 15.33
C VAL A 297 -15.70 1.49 15.40
N GLU A 298 -16.91 1.79 15.88
CA GLU A 298 -17.99 0.82 15.96
C GLU A 298 -18.48 0.40 14.56
N GLU A 299 -18.60 1.35 13.63
CA GLU A 299 -18.91 1.09 12.23
C GLU A 299 -17.80 0.29 11.55
N ALA A 300 -16.53 0.60 11.85
CA ALA A 300 -15.39 -0.19 11.38
C ALA A 300 -15.48 -1.64 11.87
N LEU A 301 -15.79 -1.84 13.15
CA LEU A 301 -15.96 -3.16 13.75
C LEU A 301 -17.16 -3.89 13.14
N PHE A 302 -18.27 -3.20 12.87
CA PHE A 302 -19.43 -3.78 12.20
C PHE A 302 -19.08 -4.32 10.82
N VAL A 303 -18.36 -3.53 10.00
CA VAL A 303 -17.90 -3.97 8.66
C VAL A 303 -16.94 -5.15 8.80
N PHE A 304 -15.98 -5.09 9.72
CA PHE A 304 -15.04 -6.18 9.99
C PHE A 304 -15.75 -7.50 10.37
N ARG A 305 -16.75 -7.42 11.28
CA ARG A 305 -17.51 -8.58 11.75
C ARG A 305 -18.51 -9.14 10.72
N SER A 306 -18.82 -8.39 9.67
CA SER A 306 -19.66 -8.87 8.56
C SER A 306 -18.97 -9.94 7.70
N VAL A 307 -17.64 -10.02 7.76
CA VAL A 307 -16.84 -11.00 7.00
C VAL A 307 -16.78 -12.34 7.72
N SER A 308 -16.98 -13.43 6.98
CA SER A 308 -16.75 -14.77 7.55
C SER A 308 -15.29 -14.93 7.97
N LYS A 309 -15.04 -15.38 9.21
CA LYS A 309 -13.69 -15.63 9.73
C LYS A 309 -12.83 -16.55 8.84
N ARG A 310 -13.46 -17.42 8.03
CA ARG A 310 -12.75 -18.32 7.11
C ARG A 310 -12.25 -17.63 5.83
N GLN A 311 -12.75 -16.43 5.54
CA GLN A 311 -12.45 -15.66 4.33
C GLN A 311 -11.57 -14.43 4.60
N THR A 312 -11.32 -14.09 5.88
CA THR A 312 -10.48 -12.95 6.25
C THR A 312 -9.03 -13.17 5.85
N ASP A 313 -8.36 -12.11 5.41
CA ASP A 313 -6.91 -12.05 5.19
C ASP A 313 -6.24 -11.19 6.27
N VAL A 314 -4.90 -11.17 6.28
CA VAL A 314 -4.12 -10.39 7.26
C VAL A 314 -4.43 -8.88 7.21
N PHE A 315 -4.79 -8.34 6.05
CA PHE A 315 -4.99 -6.92 5.84
C PHE A 315 -6.19 -6.37 6.62
N ILE A 316 -7.32 -7.08 6.62
CA ILE A 316 -8.52 -6.61 7.36
C ILE A 316 -8.30 -6.66 8.88
N TRP A 317 -7.52 -7.63 9.38
CA TRP A 317 -7.13 -7.70 10.79
C TRP A 317 -6.20 -6.55 11.16
N ASN A 318 -5.19 -6.27 10.33
CA ASN A 318 -4.28 -5.14 10.55
C ASN A 318 -5.02 -3.79 10.57
N ALA A 319 -5.95 -3.58 9.63
CA ALA A 319 -6.78 -2.37 9.60
C ALA A 319 -7.57 -2.19 10.91
N MET A 320 -8.19 -3.25 11.43
CA MET A 320 -8.97 -3.17 12.67
C MET A 320 -8.09 -3.06 13.93
N ILE A 321 -7.04 -3.88 14.05
CA ILE A 321 -6.10 -3.86 15.20
C ILE A 321 -5.40 -2.50 15.28
N GLY A 322 -4.92 -1.98 14.15
CA GLY A 322 -4.33 -0.65 14.04
C GLY A 322 -5.32 0.47 14.33
N GLY A 323 -6.54 0.39 13.81
CA GLY A 323 -7.62 1.34 14.10
C GLY A 323 -7.93 1.43 15.60
N LEU A 324 -8.08 0.29 16.27
CA LEU A 324 -8.29 0.26 17.73
C LEU A 324 -7.10 0.86 18.49
N ALA A 325 -5.87 0.54 18.05
CA ALA A 325 -4.65 1.05 18.66
C ALA A 325 -4.58 2.59 18.60
N THR A 326 -4.86 3.19 17.44
CA THR A 326 -4.83 4.64 17.25
C THR A 326 -5.86 5.40 18.09
N HIS A 327 -6.96 4.73 18.45
CA HIS A 327 -8.01 5.28 19.31
C HIS A 327 -7.83 4.92 20.80
N GLY A 328 -6.70 4.34 21.17
CA GLY A 328 -6.39 4.00 22.57
C GLY A 328 -7.19 2.81 23.12
N LEU A 329 -7.91 2.06 22.28
CA LEU A 329 -8.65 0.85 22.64
C LEU A 329 -7.69 -0.37 22.69
N VAL A 330 -6.71 -0.28 23.58
CA VAL A 330 -5.56 -1.18 23.63
C VAL A 330 -5.99 -2.60 23.97
N GLU A 331 -6.91 -2.78 24.93
CA GLU A 331 -7.37 -4.12 25.30
C GLU A 331 -8.10 -4.82 24.15
N GLU A 332 -8.96 -4.11 23.43
CA GLU A 332 -9.69 -4.59 22.27
C GLU A 332 -8.74 -4.98 21.14
N SER A 333 -7.71 -4.15 20.90
CA SER A 333 -6.66 -4.43 19.92
C SER A 333 -5.93 -5.74 20.23
N LEU A 334 -5.52 -5.94 21.49
CA LEU A 334 -4.87 -7.18 21.94
C LEU A 334 -5.81 -8.39 21.93
N LYS A 335 -7.11 -8.20 22.22
CA LYS A 335 -8.13 -9.25 22.13
C LYS A 335 -8.32 -9.69 20.67
N LEU A 336 -8.38 -8.76 19.71
CA LEU A 336 -8.46 -9.08 18.29
C LEU A 336 -7.22 -9.81 17.78
N PHE A 337 -6.02 -9.45 18.22
CA PHE A 337 -4.81 -10.18 17.85
C PHE A 337 -4.85 -11.65 18.30
N LYS A 338 -5.29 -11.92 19.52
CA LYS A 338 -5.50 -13.30 19.99
C LYS A 338 -6.52 -14.04 19.13
N GLU A 339 -7.60 -13.35 18.71
CA GLU A 339 -8.61 -13.92 17.83
C GLU A 339 -8.04 -14.25 16.44
N MET A 340 -7.25 -13.35 15.85
CA MET A 340 -6.54 -13.58 14.59
C MET A 340 -5.69 -14.85 14.64
N GLN A 341 -4.94 -15.04 15.73
CA GLN A 341 -4.13 -16.24 15.96
C GLN A 341 -4.99 -17.50 16.07
N MET A 342 -6.13 -17.45 16.77
CA MET A 342 -7.04 -18.60 16.90
C MET A 342 -7.68 -19.01 15.57
N VAL A 343 -7.92 -18.06 14.66
CA VAL A 343 -8.44 -18.33 13.31
C VAL A 343 -7.35 -18.89 12.39
N GLY A 344 -6.07 -18.83 12.80
CA GLY A 344 -4.94 -19.33 12.04
C GLY A 344 -4.43 -18.37 10.97
N VAL A 345 -4.79 -17.09 11.04
CA VAL A 345 -4.24 -16.05 10.17
C VAL A 345 -2.83 -15.72 10.66
N GLN A 346 -1.84 -15.85 9.78
CA GLN A 346 -0.45 -15.56 10.11
C GLN A 346 -0.24 -14.04 10.24
N SER A 347 0.37 -13.63 11.35
CA SER A 347 0.80 -12.25 11.58
C SER A 347 1.95 -11.87 10.66
N ASP A 348 1.93 -10.66 10.15
CA ASP A 348 3.00 -10.04 9.38
C ASP A 348 3.67 -8.89 10.16
N GLU A 349 4.65 -8.24 9.54
CA GLU A 349 5.37 -7.10 10.12
C GLU A 349 4.39 -5.98 10.53
N ILE A 350 3.40 -5.69 9.69
CA ILE A 350 2.39 -4.66 9.96
C ILE A 350 1.53 -5.01 11.19
N THR A 351 1.22 -6.29 11.40
CA THR A 351 0.48 -6.74 12.60
C THR A 351 1.22 -6.32 13.88
N TYR A 352 2.52 -6.58 13.94
CA TYR A 352 3.35 -6.24 15.11
C TYR A 352 3.55 -4.73 15.25
N LEU A 353 3.64 -3.99 14.14
CA LEU A 353 3.64 -2.53 14.19
C LEU A 353 2.37 -1.99 14.86
N CYS A 354 1.19 -2.50 14.50
CA CYS A 354 -0.07 -2.11 15.13
C CYS A 354 -0.09 -2.43 16.64
N LEU A 355 0.45 -3.59 17.04
CA LEU A 355 0.55 -3.98 18.46
C LEU A 355 1.51 -3.07 19.25
N LEU A 356 2.65 -2.71 18.67
CA LEU A 356 3.60 -1.79 19.29
C LEU A 356 3.01 -0.39 19.43
N ALA A 357 2.27 0.09 18.43
CA ALA A 357 1.52 1.34 18.51
C ALA A 357 0.46 1.28 19.63
N ALA A 358 -0.28 0.17 19.76
CA ALA A 358 -1.23 -0.03 20.85
C ALA A 358 -0.52 0.04 22.22
N CYS A 359 0.65 -0.58 22.34
CA CYS A 359 1.46 -0.51 23.56
C CYS A 359 1.96 0.91 23.84
N ALA A 360 2.25 1.71 22.82
CA ALA A 360 2.69 3.11 22.97
C ALA A 360 1.57 3.98 23.55
N HIS A 361 0.35 3.83 23.02
CA HIS A 361 -0.82 4.52 23.53
C HIS A 361 -1.22 4.04 24.93
N GLY A 362 -1.07 2.75 25.23
CA GLY A 362 -1.40 2.15 26.54
C GLY A 362 -0.30 2.22 27.59
N GLY A 363 0.91 2.69 27.26
CA GLY A 363 2.07 2.67 28.17
C GLY A 363 2.54 1.27 28.56
N LEU A 364 2.25 0.25 27.75
CA LEU A 364 2.50 -1.17 28.03
C LEU A 364 3.92 -1.58 27.66
N VAL A 365 4.91 -1.15 28.45
CA VAL A 365 6.34 -1.36 28.15
C VAL A 365 6.72 -2.84 28.05
N LYS A 366 6.18 -3.70 28.92
CA LYS A 366 6.54 -5.12 28.95
C LYS A 366 6.02 -5.86 27.72
N GLU A 367 4.79 -5.57 27.34
CA GLU A 367 4.11 -6.10 26.17
C GLU A 367 4.80 -5.63 24.89
N ALA A 368 5.24 -4.37 24.84
CA ALA A 368 6.01 -3.84 23.71
C ALA A 368 7.30 -4.63 23.48
N TRP A 369 8.09 -4.88 24.53
CA TRP A 369 9.28 -5.73 24.43
C TRP A 369 8.96 -7.15 23.99
N TYR A 370 7.90 -7.75 24.54
CA TYR A 370 7.44 -9.08 24.15
C TYR A 370 7.10 -9.17 22.66
N PHE A 371 6.35 -8.20 22.13
CA PHE A 371 5.99 -8.17 20.71
C PHE A 371 7.19 -7.88 19.81
N PHE A 372 8.07 -6.98 20.20
CA PHE A 372 9.29 -6.67 19.45
C PHE A 372 10.22 -7.90 19.34
N GLU A 373 10.42 -8.63 20.43
CA GLU A 373 11.17 -9.89 20.41
C GLU A 373 10.46 -10.98 19.60
N SER A 374 9.14 -11.04 19.66
CA SER A 374 8.35 -12.04 18.94
C SER A 374 8.44 -11.84 17.42
N LEU A 375 8.41 -10.59 16.95
CA LEU A 375 8.66 -10.23 15.56
C LEU A 375 9.99 -10.82 15.06
N VAL A 376 11.07 -10.62 15.82
CA VAL A 376 12.41 -11.14 15.48
C VAL A 376 12.44 -12.67 15.52
N LYS A 377 11.82 -13.29 16.54
CA LYS A 377 11.74 -14.76 16.67
C LYS A 377 10.98 -15.42 15.51
N CYS A 378 10.01 -14.71 14.92
CA CYS A 378 9.29 -15.15 13.73
C CYS A 378 10.09 -14.99 12.42
N GLY A 379 11.34 -14.49 12.47
CA GLY A 379 12.20 -14.32 11.30
C GLY A 379 11.90 -13.07 10.46
N MET A 380 11.12 -12.13 10.99
CA MET A 380 10.85 -10.85 10.36
C MET A 380 11.91 -9.81 10.74
N THR A 381 12.13 -8.83 9.87
CA THR A 381 13.14 -7.78 10.11
C THR A 381 12.45 -6.53 10.63
N PRO A 382 12.78 -6.02 11.84
CA PRO A 382 12.18 -4.80 12.33
C PRO A 382 12.49 -3.62 11.40
N THR A 383 11.45 -2.91 10.96
CA THR A 383 11.57 -1.69 10.16
C THR A 383 11.79 -0.46 11.04
N SER A 384 12.06 0.70 10.44
CA SER A 384 12.26 1.96 11.17
C SER A 384 11.05 2.33 12.04
N GLU A 385 9.84 2.01 11.60
CA GLU A 385 8.59 2.29 12.29
C GLU A 385 8.48 1.45 13.58
N HIS A 386 8.94 0.20 13.57
CA HIS A 386 8.95 -0.65 14.76
C HIS A 386 9.87 -0.09 15.85
N TYR A 387 11.08 0.36 15.45
CA TYR A 387 12.00 1.03 16.37
C TYR A 387 11.42 2.34 16.89
N ALA A 388 10.71 3.11 16.05
CA ALA A 388 10.06 4.35 16.46
C ALA A 388 8.97 4.12 17.51
N CYS A 389 8.11 3.11 17.34
CA CYS A 389 7.12 2.75 18.34
C CYS A 389 7.76 2.30 19.66
N MET A 390 8.84 1.52 19.62
CA MET A 390 9.56 1.13 20.83
C MET A 390 10.15 2.34 21.59
N VAL A 391 10.75 3.28 20.86
CA VAL A 391 11.25 4.53 21.44
C VAL A 391 10.10 5.34 22.05
N ASP A 392 8.96 5.44 21.36
CA ASP A 392 7.79 6.17 21.85
C ASP A 392 7.23 5.54 23.14
N VAL A 393 7.06 4.22 23.18
CA VAL A 393 6.64 3.48 24.40
C VAL A 393 7.55 3.80 25.58
N LEU A 394 8.88 3.69 25.40
CA LEU A 394 9.86 3.93 26.45
C LEU A 394 9.89 5.40 26.88
N ALA A 395 9.79 6.31 25.92
CA ALA A 395 9.81 7.76 26.15
C ALA A 395 8.59 8.21 26.93
N ARG A 396 7.39 7.75 26.54
CA ARG A 396 6.13 8.03 27.24
C ARG A 396 6.12 7.45 28.66
N ALA A 397 6.68 6.27 28.85
CA ALA A 397 6.82 5.63 30.17
C ALA A 397 7.93 6.23 31.05
N GLY A 398 8.65 7.27 30.59
CA GLY A 398 9.72 7.92 31.36
C GLY A 398 11.03 7.13 31.43
N GLN A 399 11.16 6.01 30.71
CA GLN A 399 12.38 5.20 30.63
C GLN A 399 13.38 5.78 29.62
N LEU A 400 13.70 7.07 29.78
CA LEU A 400 14.41 7.86 28.78
C LEU A 400 15.84 7.40 28.52
N THR A 401 16.57 7.02 29.57
CA THR A 401 17.93 6.48 29.44
C THR A 401 17.93 5.17 28.65
N THR A 402 16.97 4.29 28.92
CA THR A 402 16.77 3.03 28.19
C THR A 402 16.41 3.31 26.74
N ALA A 403 15.51 4.26 26.48
CA ALA A 403 15.16 4.67 25.12
C ALA A 403 16.37 5.19 24.34
N TYR A 404 17.20 6.02 24.96
CA TYR A 404 18.43 6.52 24.32
C TYR A 404 19.46 5.41 24.06
N GLN A 405 19.63 4.48 25.01
CA GLN A 405 20.49 3.31 24.81
C GLN A 405 20.00 2.41 23.67
N PHE A 406 18.70 2.19 23.58
CA PHE A 406 18.08 1.44 22.50
C PHE A 406 18.35 2.08 21.13
N ILE A 407 18.20 3.41 21.02
CA ILE A 407 18.57 4.16 19.81
C ILE A 407 20.06 4.01 19.45
N CYS A 408 20.94 3.90 20.43
CA CYS A 408 22.37 3.70 20.16
C CYS A 408 22.72 2.27 19.71
N GLN A 409 21.85 1.29 19.97
CA GLN A 409 22.09 -0.14 19.69
C GLN A 409 21.39 -0.66 18.43
N MET A 410 20.45 0.10 17.88
CA MET A 410 19.72 -0.28 16.66
C MET A 410 20.66 -0.42 15.45
N PRO A 411 20.38 -1.35 14.52
CA PRO A 411 21.21 -1.61 13.34
C PRO A 411 20.99 -0.62 12.19
N ILE A 412 20.09 0.35 12.37
CA ILE A 412 19.71 1.36 11.38
C ILE A 412 19.98 2.76 11.92
N GLU A 413 20.07 3.77 11.05
CA GLU A 413 20.25 5.14 11.52
C GLU A 413 18.96 5.68 12.18
N PRO A 414 19.06 6.46 13.26
CA PRO A 414 17.91 7.03 13.93
C PRO A 414 17.18 8.03 13.03
N THR A 415 15.86 7.89 12.92
CA THR A 415 15.02 8.81 12.16
C THR A 415 14.65 10.05 12.99
N ALA A 416 14.26 11.12 12.31
CA ALA A 416 13.77 12.34 12.95
C ALA A 416 12.52 12.09 13.82
N SER A 417 11.70 11.10 13.47
CA SER A 417 10.52 10.69 14.25
C SER A 417 10.91 10.11 15.62
N MET A 418 11.86 9.16 15.65
CA MET A 418 12.35 8.53 16.88
C MET A 418 12.94 9.55 17.86
N LEU A 419 13.83 10.41 17.37
CA LEU A 419 14.45 11.44 18.20
C LEU A 419 13.43 12.49 18.63
N GLY A 420 12.43 12.78 17.79
CA GLY A 420 11.30 13.64 18.15
C GLY A 420 10.47 13.07 19.31
N ALA A 421 10.13 11.77 19.25
CA ALA A 421 9.42 11.07 20.33
C ALA A 421 10.24 11.07 21.64
N LEU A 422 11.54 10.77 21.55
CA LEU A 422 12.43 10.81 22.71
C LEU A 422 12.57 12.23 23.29
N LEU A 423 12.73 13.26 22.45
CA LEU A 423 12.79 14.65 22.89
C LEU A 423 11.51 15.04 23.63
N SER A 424 10.35 14.69 23.08
CA SER A 424 9.04 14.96 23.69
C SER A 424 8.92 14.26 25.05
N GLY A 425 9.32 12.99 25.15
CA GLY A 425 9.39 12.28 26.43
C GLY A 425 10.34 12.94 27.43
N CYS A 426 11.50 13.43 26.98
CA CYS A 426 12.46 14.13 27.85
C CYS A 426 11.88 15.45 28.39
N ILE A 427 11.12 16.18 27.57
CA ILE A 427 10.44 17.41 27.98
C ILE A 427 9.36 17.08 29.02
N ASN A 428 8.49 16.12 28.72
CA ASN A 428 7.38 15.72 29.59
C ASN A 428 7.84 15.23 30.97
N HIS A 429 8.94 14.46 31.01
CA HIS A 429 9.52 13.91 32.24
C HIS A 429 10.66 14.77 32.81
N ARG A 430 10.85 16.01 32.30
CA ARG A 430 11.84 17.00 32.77
C ARG A 430 13.30 16.51 32.81
N LYS A 431 13.69 15.64 31.88
CA LYS A 431 15.09 15.17 31.68
C LYS A 431 15.83 16.07 30.69
N LEU A 432 16.10 17.29 31.12
CA LEU A 432 16.51 18.41 30.26
C LEU A 432 17.93 18.24 29.68
N ASP A 433 18.81 17.52 30.39
CA ASP A 433 20.16 17.14 29.96
C ASP A 433 20.14 16.28 28.68
N LEU A 434 19.27 15.25 28.68
CA LEU A 434 19.09 14.37 27.53
C LEU A 434 18.33 15.09 26.41
N ALA A 435 17.33 15.92 26.76
CA ALA A 435 16.58 16.74 25.80
C ALA A 435 17.51 17.63 24.97
N GLU A 436 18.49 18.29 25.60
CA GLU A 436 19.47 19.11 24.89
C GLU A 436 20.30 18.29 23.89
N THR A 437 20.77 17.12 24.32
CA THR A 437 21.58 16.22 23.48
C THR A 437 20.80 15.72 22.27
N VAL A 438 19.56 15.26 22.49
CA VAL A 438 18.68 14.73 21.45
C VAL A 438 18.23 15.85 20.50
N GLY A 439 17.87 17.01 21.02
CA GLY A 439 17.45 18.17 20.22
C GLY A 439 18.55 18.65 19.26
N LYS A 440 19.81 18.71 19.71
CA LYS A 440 20.95 19.04 18.85
C LYS A 440 21.14 18.04 17.71
N LYS A 441 21.04 16.73 17.98
CA LYS A 441 21.12 15.69 16.94
C LYS A 441 19.96 15.80 15.94
N LEU A 442 18.75 16.07 16.43
CA LEU A 442 17.56 16.19 15.59
C LEU A 442 17.66 17.35 14.60
N ILE A 443 18.23 18.48 15.01
CA ILE A 443 18.51 19.63 14.13
C ILE A 443 19.60 19.32 13.10
N GLN A 444 20.56 18.45 13.42
CA GLN A 444 21.57 18.01 12.45
C GLN A 444 20.97 17.10 11.38
N LEU A 445 20.02 16.23 11.75
CA LEU A 445 19.35 15.31 10.83
C LEU A 445 18.32 15.99 9.93
N ASP A 446 17.53 16.93 10.48
CA ASP A 446 16.49 17.65 9.74
C ASP A 446 16.61 19.16 9.98
N PRO A 447 17.59 19.83 9.33
CA PRO A 447 17.89 21.23 9.62
C PRO A 447 16.91 22.23 9.04
N ASN A 448 15.96 21.78 8.21
CA ASN A 448 14.98 22.63 7.55
C ASN A 448 13.64 22.67 8.30
N ASN A 449 13.51 21.90 9.37
CA ASN A 449 12.29 21.75 10.15
C ASN A 449 12.26 22.73 11.33
N ASP A 450 11.34 23.68 11.27
CA ASP A 450 11.14 24.73 12.27
C ASP A 450 10.81 24.20 13.66
N GLY A 451 9.99 23.14 13.74
CA GLY A 451 9.56 22.55 15.00
C GLY A 451 10.73 22.05 15.87
N ARG A 452 11.86 21.68 15.27
CA ARG A 452 13.05 21.18 16.01
C ARG A 452 13.80 22.29 16.72
N TYR A 453 13.94 23.44 16.05
CA TYR A 453 14.52 24.65 16.62
C TYR A 453 13.63 25.21 17.74
N ILE A 454 12.32 25.25 17.49
CA ILE A 454 11.33 25.73 18.48
C ILE A 454 11.32 24.82 19.71
N GLY A 455 11.27 23.50 19.51
CA GLY A 455 11.30 22.52 20.62
C GLY A 455 12.52 22.71 21.51
N LEU A 456 13.73 22.80 20.94
CA LEU A 456 14.96 23.01 21.72
C LEU A 456 15.02 24.41 22.36
N SER A 457 14.51 25.45 21.68
CA SER A 457 14.37 26.79 22.26
C SER A 457 13.48 26.77 23.51
N ASN A 458 12.38 26.00 23.49
CA ASN A 458 11.48 25.87 24.62
C ASN A 458 12.16 25.12 25.77
N VAL A 459 12.95 24.08 25.49
CA VAL A 459 13.78 23.41 26.51
C VAL A 459 14.70 24.39 27.21
N TYR A 460 15.42 25.23 26.46
CA TYR A 460 16.32 26.24 27.05
C TYR A 460 15.58 27.29 27.88
N ALA A 461 14.40 27.72 27.43
CA ALA A 461 13.56 28.65 28.19
C ALA A 461 13.11 28.05 29.54
N VAL A 462 12.71 26.77 29.57
CA VAL A 462 12.35 26.06 30.81
C VAL A 462 13.53 25.97 31.79
N VAL A 463 14.76 25.82 31.28
CA VAL A 463 16.01 25.83 32.08
C VAL A 463 16.47 27.26 32.41
N GLN A 464 15.71 28.30 32.05
CA GLN A 464 16.06 29.72 32.21
C GLN A 464 17.36 30.15 31.49
N ARG A 465 17.77 29.40 30.46
CA ARG A 465 18.91 29.73 29.58
C ARG A 465 18.43 30.57 28.38
N TRP A 466 18.02 31.80 28.66
CA TRP A 466 17.38 32.68 27.66
C TRP A 466 18.27 33.01 26.46
N ASP A 467 19.59 33.14 26.66
CA ASP A 467 20.55 33.41 25.59
C ASP A 467 20.63 32.24 24.59
N ASP A 468 20.65 31.00 25.09
CA ASP A 468 20.65 29.81 24.24
C ASP A 468 19.31 29.66 23.50
N ALA A 469 18.18 29.93 24.16
CA ALA A 469 16.86 29.94 23.53
C ALA A 469 16.79 30.95 22.37
N LYS A 470 17.31 32.17 22.60
CA LYS A 470 17.39 33.21 21.57
C LYS A 470 18.30 32.80 20.41
N SER A 471 19.48 32.24 20.72
CA SER A 471 20.44 31.73 19.73
C SER A 471 19.81 30.67 18.81
N MET A 472 18.95 29.79 19.35
CA MET A 472 18.22 28.80 18.54
C MET A 472 17.27 29.45 17.53
N ARG A 473 16.53 30.50 17.93
CA ARG A 473 15.63 31.24 17.02
C ARG A 473 16.41 31.99 15.95
N GLU A 474 17.50 32.66 16.33
CA GLU A 474 18.40 33.33 15.38
C GLU A 474 19.06 32.34 14.40
N ALA A 475 19.38 31.12 14.84
CA ALA A 475 19.91 30.07 13.98
C ALA A 475 18.87 29.57 12.95
N MET A 476 17.61 29.48 13.35
CA MET A 476 16.48 29.16 12.48
C MET A 476 16.31 30.23 11.39
N GLU A 477 16.29 31.51 11.79
CA GLU A 477 16.16 32.66 10.90
C GLU A 477 17.33 32.76 9.91
N ARG A 478 18.57 32.59 10.38
CA ARG A 478 19.77 32.61 9.53
C ARG A 478 19.77 31.53 8.45
N LYS A 479 19.08 30.41 8.68
CA LYS A 479 18.90 29.35 7.69
C LYS A 479 17.70 29.56 6.76
N GLY A 480 16.93 30.63 6.97
CA GLY A 480 15.71 30.89 6.19
C GLY A 480 14.55 29.96 6.52
N VAL A 481 14.65 29.21 7.62
CA VAL A 481 13.57 28.33 8.09
C VAL A 481 12.50 29.20 8.73
N LYS A 482 11.29 29.19 8.16
CA LYS A 482 10.15 29.95 8.68
C LYS A 482 9.23 29.01 9.44
N LYS A 483 8.65 29.53 10.53
CA LYS A 483 7.62 28.82 11.28
C LYS A 483 6.44 28.56 10.35
N SER A 484 6.11 27.29 10.13
CA SER A 484 4.91 26.92 9.39
C SER A 484 3.73 26.88 10.37
N PRO A 485 2.63 27.60 10.11
CA PRO A 485 1.48 27.50 10.97
C PRO A 485 0.90 26.07 10.87
N GLY A 486 0.61 25.47 12.02
CA GLY A 486 -0.11 24.21 12.08
C GLY A 486 -1.50 24.36 11.46
N PHE A 487 -2.03 23.30 10.88
CA PHE A 487 -3.40 23.30 10.40
C PHE A 487 -4.04 21.92 10.52
N SER A 488 -5.36 21.91 10.64
CA SER A 488 -6.19 20.72 10.59
C SER A 488 -7.33 20.91 9.59
N PHE A 489 -7.93 19.79 9.19
CA PHE A 489 -9.15 19.79 8.40
C PHE A 489 -10.26 19.13 9.20
N VAL A 490 -11.46 19.71 9.15
CA VAL A 490 -12.65 19.17 9.80
C VAL A 490 -13.78 19.20 8.80
N GLU A 491 -14.50 18.08 8.68
CA GLU A 491 -15.71 18.01 7.88
C GLU A 491 -16.91 18.50 8.71
N ILE A 492 -17.61 19.51 8.20
CA ILE A 492 -18.82 20.08 8.81
C ILE A 492 -19.90 20.13 7.73
N SER A 493 -20.99 19.39 7.91
CA SER A 493 -22.12 19.35 6.95
C SER A 493 -21.67 19.05 5.50
N GLY A 494 -20.76 18.08 5.33
CA GLY A 494 -20.23 17.62 4.05
C GLY A 494 -19.18 18.53 3.40
N ILE A 495 -18.82 19.64 4.04
CA ILE A 495 -17.80 20.58 3.55
C ILE A 495 -16.55 20.42 4.41
N LEU A 496 -15.37 20.38 3.76
CA LEU A 496 -14.10 20.22 4.45
C LEU A 496 -13.47 21.58 4.75
N HIS A 497 -13.62 22.04 5.99
CA HIS A 497 -13.09 23.31 6.49
C HIS A 497 -11.63 23.17 6.88
N ARG A 498 -10.82 24.20 6.62
CA ARG A 498 -9.42 24.28 7.04
C ARG A 498 -9.31 25.21 8.23
N PHE A 499 -8.69 24.73 9.30
CA PHE A 499 -8.38 25.53 10.48
C PHE A 499 -6.87 25.67 10.57
N ILE A 500 -6.38 26.91 10.57
CA ILE A 500 -4.96 27.23 10.67
C ILE A 500 -4.73 27.83 12.06
N ALA A 501 -3.65 27.44 12.72
CA ALA A 501 -3.30 27.95 14.04
C ALA A 501 -3.26 29.50 14.03
N HIS A 502 -4.00 30.11 14.95
CA HIS A 502 -4.19 31.57 15.11
C HIS A 502 -4.95 32.28 13.98
N ASP A 503 -5.54 31.55 13.04
CA ASP A 503 -6.42 32.10 12.03
C ASP A 503 -7.84 32.30 12.58
N LYS A 504 -8.39 33.51 12.40
CA LYS A 504 -9.75 33.90 12.80
C LYS A 504 -10.62 34.29 11.58
N THR A 505 -10.20 33.91 10.38
CA THR A 505 -10.95 34.22 9.15
C THR A 505 -12.19 33.33 8.96
N HIS A 506 -12.30 32.23 9.71
CA HIS A 506 -13.48 31.36 9.67
C HIS A 506 -14.71 32.09 10.22
N PRO A 507 -15.89 32.05 9.54
CA PRO A 507 -17.10 32.74 10.00
C PRO A 507 -17.48 32.42 11.45
N ASP A 508 -17.32 31.16 11.85
CA ASP A 508 -17.69 30.66 13.18
C ASP A 508 -16.51 30.66 14.17
N SER A 509 -15.44 31.44 13.91
CA SER A 509 -14.23 31.40 14.75
C SER A 509 -14.51 31.76 16.22
N ASP A 510 -15.36 32.75 16.46
CA ASP A 510 -15.63 33.23 17.82
C ASP A 510 -16.37 32.18 18.67
N GLU A 511 -17.32 31.47 18.07
CA GLU A 511 -18.04 30.36 18.69
C GLU A 511 -17.09 29.18 18.94
N THR A 512 -16.22 28.88 17.97
CA THR A 512 -15.21 27.81 18.08
C THR A 512 -14.26 28.07 19.25
N TYR A 513 -13.70 29.28 19.36
CA TYR A 513 -12.81 29.65 20.47
C TYR A 513 -13.54 29.68 21.82
N SER A 514 -14.81 30.08 21.84
CA SER A 514 -15.64 30.04 23.06
C SER A 514 -15.87 28.61 23.55
N MET A 515 -16.17 27.68 22.63
CA MET A 515 -16.32 26.25 22.94
C MET A 515 -15.00 25.63 23.38
N LEU A 516 -13.89 25.95 22.69
CA LEU A 516 -12.56 25.47 23.06
C LEU A 516 -12.20 25.91 24.49
N HIS A 517 -12.45 27.18 24.83
CA HIS A 517 -12.26 27.68 26.18
C HIS A 517 -13.12 26.91 27.19
N PHE A 518 -14.39 26.65 26.88
CA PHE A 518 -15.27 25.83 27.73
C PHE A 518 -14.72 24.42 27.96
N VAL A 519 -14.28 23.71 26.91
CA VAL A 519 -13.71 22.36 27.02
C VAL A 519 -12.42 22.37 27.85
N VAL A 520 -11.52 23.32 27.62
CA VAL A 520 -10.28 23.48 28.40
C VAL A 520 -10.59 23.71 29.88
N CYS A 521 -11.60 24.54 30.19
CA CYS A 521 -12.07 24.71 31.56
C CYS A 521 -12.57 23.40 32.17
N GLN A 522 -13.35 22.59 31.44
CA GLN A 522 -13.85 21.31 31.95
C GLN A 522 -12.72 20.30 32.21
N MET A 523 -11.74 20.19 31.30
CA MET A 523 -10.59 19.30 31.47
C MET A 523 -9.77 19.67 32.72
N LYS A 524 -9.58 20.97 32.99
CA LYS A 524 -8.89 21.45 34.20
C LYS A 524 -9.66 21.13 35.49
N HIS A 525 -11.00 21.09 35.45
CA HIS A 525 -11.81 20.72 36.61
C HIS A 525 -11.82 19.21 36.87
N GLY A 526 -11.82 18.38 35.81
CA GLY A 526 -11.72 16.92 35.94
C GLY A 526 -10.40 16.43 36.54
N CYS A 527 -9.27 17.07 36.22
CA CYS A 527 -7.96 16.71 36.77
C CYS A 527 -7.76 17.04 38.27
N ARG A 528 -8.65 17.84 38.89
CA ARG A 528 -8.53 18.19 40.32
C ARG A 528 -9.01 17.10 41.29
N HIS A 529 -9.66 16.04 40.80
CA HIS A 529 -10.24 15.02 41.67
C HIS A 529 -9.33 13.82 42.00
N ASP A 530 -8.19 13.63 41.33
CA ASP A 530 -7.39 12.39 41.46
C ASP A 530 -5.94 12.55 41.96
N ASN A 531 -5.45 13.75 42.33
CA ASN A 531 -4.11 13.86 42.94
C ASN A 531 -4.08 14.92 44.06
N GLN A 532 -4.09 14.45 45.30
CA GLN A 532 -3.64 15.22 46.47
C GLN A 532 -2.10 15.27 46.49
N GLU A 533 -1.50 16.03 45.60
CA GLU A 533 -0.17 16.63 45.78
C GLU A 533 -0.18 18.01 45.11
N GLU A 534 -0.77 18.98 45.82
CA GLU A 534 -0.72 20.39 45.46
C GLU A 534 0.66 20.98 45.73
N THR A 535 1.35 21.45 44.69
CA THR A 535 1.76 22.87 44.61
C THR A 535 2.27 23.21 43.20
N LEU A 536 1.82 24.37 42.68
CA LEU A 536 2.33 25.12 41.51
C LEU A 536 1.77 24.73 40.12
N LEU A 537 0.47 25.00 39.94
CA LEU A 537 -0.17 25.25 38.62
C LEU A 537 -0.66 26.71 38.49
N SER A 538 -0.06 27.62 39.25
CA SER A 538 -0.32 29.06 39.16
C SER A 538 0.92 29.75 38.59
N ASP A 539 1.17 29.57 37.30
CA ASP A 539 1.98 30.50 36.51
C ASP A 539 1.68 30.27 35.03
N THR A 540 0.93 31.22 34.48
CA THR A 540 0.73 31.75 33.11
C THR A 540 1.46 31.17 31.87
N SER A 541 1.95 29.93 31.82
CA SER A 541 2.52 29.34 30.59
C SER A 541 1.62 28.31 29.89
N ILE A 542 0.57 27.83 30.56
CA ILE A 542 -0.34 26.82 30.02
C ILE A 542 -1.40 27.40 29.07
N GLU A 543 -1.62 28.72 29.09
CA GLU A 543 -2.52 29.39 28.13
C GLU A 543 -1.93 29.46 26.72
N ASP A 544 -0.61 29.62 26.56
CA ASP A 544 0.00 29.70 25.24
C ASP A 544 0.26 28.32 24.60
N ASP A 545 0.48 27.27 25.41
CA ASP A 545 0.82 25.93 24.89
C ASP A 545 -0.40 25.03 24.61
N LEU A 546 -1.59 25.32 25.17
CA LEU A 546 -2.84 24.63 24.84
C LEU A 546 -3.58 25.26 23.64
N ILE A 547 -3.13 26.41 23.14
CA ILE A 547 -3.65 27.09 21.93
C ILE A 547 -2.81 26.68 20.68
N LEU A 548 -2.02 25.60 20.77
CA LEU A 548 -1.22 25.05 19.67
C LEU A 548 -1.93 23.97 18.83
N PHE A 549 -3.25 24.09 18.65
CA PHE A 549 -3.96 23.38 17.57
C PHE A 549 -4.15 24.27 16.34
#